data_AF-A0A2D3UQ75-F1
#
_entry.id   AF-A0A2D3UQ75-F1
#
_cell.length_a   1.000
_cell.length_b   1.000
_cell.length_c   1.000
_cell.angle_alpha   90.00
_cell.angle_beta   90.00
_cell.angle_gamma   90.00
#
_symmetry.space_group_name_H-M   'P 1'
#
loop_
_entity.id
_entity.type
_entity.pdbx_description
1 polymer ?
#
loop_
_entity_poly.entity_id
_entity_poly.type
_entity_poly.pdbx_seq_one_letter_code
_entity_poly.pdbx_strand_id
1 'polypeptide(L)'
;MTAVHLSIIVYKGSPLDYPQYRHTALWLRFGDGSPPHLVHVVGPPGGFVFESGESDKPWETQGFAKMVEVGRLLVSATPVQTVQALRRVPIVNSDREFNCQTWVEAALKTFKVAGHLSADSYERGVDGMVDAIDEAEYVDE
;
A
#
# COMPACT_ATOMS: atom_id res chain seq x y z
N MET A 1 -9.65 -14.58 -14.35
CA MET A 1 -9.44 -14.31 -12.91
C MET A 1 -8.20 -15.08 -12.49
N THR A 2 -7.39 -14.52 -11.60
CA THR A 2 -6.10 -15.08 -11.22
C THR A 2 -5.84 -14.89 -9.72
N ALA A 3 -4.84 -15.58 -9.20
CA ALA A 3 -4.35 -15.34 -7.85
C ALA A 3 -3.71 -13.95 -7.76
N VAL A 4 -4.01 -13.21 -6.69
CA VAL A 4 -3.48 -11.87 -6.45
C VAL A 4 -2.62 -11.89 -5.19
N HIS A 5 -1.35 -11.56 -5.31
CA HIS A 5 -0.47 -11.34 -4.17
C HIS A 5 -0.35 -9.84 -3.89
N LEU A 6 -0.37 -9.50 -2.61
CA LEU A 6 -0.26 -8.15 -2.09
C LEU A 6 1.04 -8.01 -1.30
N SER A 7 1.77 -6.96 -1.59
CA SER A 7 2.90 -6.49 -0.78
C SER A 7 2.74 -4.99 -0.55
N ILE A 8 3.22 -4.47 0.58
CA ILE A 8 3.31 -3.03 0.83
C ILE A 8 4.72 -2.59 0.48
N ILE A 9 4.84 -1.50 -0.26
CA ILE A 9 6.11 -0.84 -0.54
C ILE A 9 6.18 0.42 0.32
N VAL A 10 7.27 0.55 1.07
CA VAL A 10 7.55 1.71 1.92
C VAL A 10 8.73 2.46 1.32
N TYR A 11 8.55 3.76 1.13
CA TYR A 11 9.57 4.69 0.68
C TYR A 11 9.93 5.66 1.81
N LYS A 12 11.22 6.00 1.92
CA LYS A 12 11.76 7.02 2.81
C LYS A 12 11.08 8.37 2.56
N GLY A 13 10.89 9.14 3.61
CA GLY A 13 10.50 10.54 3.50
C GLY A 13 11.59 11.39 2.84
N SER A 14 11.19 12.45 2.13
CA SER A 14 12.12 13.39 1.50
C SER A 14 11.62 14.83 1.69
N PRO A 15 12.48 15.77 2.12
CA PRO A 15 13.92 15.63 2.36
C PRO A 15 14.29 14.96 3.69
N LEU A 16 13.34 14.82 4.63
CA LEU A 16 13.55 14.22 5.95
C LEU A 16 12.82 12.88 6.04
N ASP A 17 13.50 11.84 6.49
CA ASP A 17 12.95 10.49 6.65
C ASP A 17 12.35 10.31 8.05
N TYR A 18 11.23 11.00 8.33
CA TYR A 18 10.44 10.76 9.55
C TYR A 18 9.29 9.78 9.31
N PRO A 19 8.83 9.06 10.34
CA PRO A 19 7.73 8.08 10.22
C PRO A 19 6.51 8.63 9.46
N GLN A 20 6.04 9.83 9.81
CA GLN A 20 4.88 10.48 9.18
C GLN A 20 5.10 10.94 7.73
N TYR A 21 6.35 10.96 7.26
CA TYR A 21 6.73 11.35 5.90
C TYR A 21 7.06 10.17 5.01
N ARG A 22 7.18 8.96 5.56
CA ARG A 22 7.34 7.75 4.75
C ARG A 22 6.09 7.52 3.91
N HIS A 23 6.31 7.23 2.63
CA HIS A 23 5.23 6.98 1.68
C HIS A 23 4.98 5.49 1.54
N THR A 24 3.71 5.10 1.54
CA THR A 24 3.31 3.69 1.42
C THR A 24 2.43 3.45 0.21
N ALA A 25 2.67 2.33 -0.47
CA ALA A 25 1.92 1.88 -1.62
C ALA A 25 1.62 0.38 -1.55
N LEU A 26 0.55 -0.07 -2.22
CA LEU A 26 0.25 -1.47 -2.45
C LEU A 26 0.81 -1.91 -3.79
N TRP A 27 1.58 -2.99 -3.79
CA TRP A 27 2.04 -3.67 -4.99
C TRP A 27 1.24 -4.97 -5.21
N LEU A 28 0.64 -5.07 -6.38
CA LEU A 28 -0.26 -6.14 -6.79
C LEU A 28 0.44 -7.02 -7.82
N ARG A 29 0.59 -8.31 -7.53
CA ARG A 29 1.11 -9.30 -8.49
C ARG A 29 0.04 -10.30 -8.87
N PHE A 30 -0.06 -10.57 -10.16
CA PHE A 30 -1.10 -11.41 -10.75
C PHE A 30 -0.51 -12.73 -11.23
N GLY A 31 -1.08 -13.85 -10.80
CA GLY A 31 -0.57 -15.20 -11.10
C GLY A 31 -0.73 -15.63 -12.56
N ASP A 32 -1.37 -14.82 -13.42
CA ASP A 32 -1.54 -15.09 -14.85
C ASP A 32 -0.49 -14.38 -15.71
N GLY A 33 0.49 -13.72 -15.09
CA GLY A 33 1.52 -12.95 -15.80
C GLY A 33 1.07 -11.57 -16.25
N SER A 34 -0.13 -11.10 -15.85
CA SER A 34 -0.52 -9.70 -16.06
C SER A 34 0.49 -8.76 -15.39
N PRO A 35 0.76 -7.58 -15.98
CA PRO A 35 1.70 -6.61 -15.42
C PRO A 35 1.39 -6.30 -13.94
N PRO A 36 2.38 -6.37 -13.03
CA PRO A 36 2.19 -5.95 -11.66
C PRO A 36 1.80 -4.47 -11.58
N HIS A 37 0.98 -4.12 -10.60
CA HIS A 37 0.50 -2.75 -10.43
C HIS A 37 0.93 -2.20 -9.08
N LEU A 38 1.44 -0.96 -9.09
CA LEU A 38 1.62 -0.16 -7.88
C LEU A 38 0.40 0.76 -7.73
N VAL A 39 -0.18 0.79 -6.54
CA VAL A 39 -1.40 1.55 -6.23
C VAL A 39 -1.21 2.28 -4.91
N HIS A 40 -1.52 3.57 -4.89
CA HIS A 40 -1.36 4.41 -3.71
C HIS A 40 -2.27 5.64 -3.76
N VAL A 41 -2.25 6.42 -2.68
CA VAL A 41 -2.75 7.79 -2.69
C VAL A 41 -1.61 8.76 -2.56
N VAL A 42 -1.64 9.82 -3.37
CA VAL A 42 -0.58 10.84 -3.44
C VAL A 42 -1.18 12.23 -3.33
N GLY A 43 -0.37 13.22 -2.99
CA GLY A 43 -0.79 14.60 -2.82
C GLY A 43 -0.51 15.13 -1.41
N PRO A 44 -0.70 16.43 -1.19
CA PRO A 44 -0.51 17.04 0.13
C PRO A 44 -1.67 16.68 1.07
N PRO A 45 -1.49 16.87 2.40
CA PRO A 45 -2.59 16.80 3.36
C PRO A 45 -3.81 17.62 2.92
N GLY A 46 -4.98 16.97 2.90
CA GLY A 46 -6.24 17.56 2.42
C GLY A 46 -6.45 17.58 0.91
N GLY A 47 -5.50 17.07 0.13
CA GLY A 47 -5.54 17.03 -1.34
C GLY A 47 -5.09 15.69 -1.92
N PHE A 48 -5.26 14.58 -1.19
CA PHE A 48 -4.89 13.25 -1.67
C PHE A 48 -5.79 12.80 -2.82
N VAL A 49 -5.20 12.10 -3.78
CA VAL A 49 -5.85 11.48 -4.93
C VAL A 49 -5.35 10.05 -5.12
N PHE A 50 -6.20 9.20 -5.69
CA PHE A 50 -5.84 7.82 -6.03
C PHE A 50 -5.01 7.78 -7.31
N GLU A 51 -3.88 7.08 -7.26
CA GLU A 51 -3.06 6.78 -8.43
C GLU A 51 -2.72 5.29 -8.52
N SER A 52 -2.62 4.80 -9.75
CA SER A 52 -2.23 3.43 -10.03
C SER A 52 -1.50 3.35 -11.36
N GLY A 53 -0.46 2.53 -11.44
CA GLY A 53 0.28 2.28 -12.68
C GLY A 53 1.01 0.95 -12.65
N GLU A 54 1.45 0.49 -13.82
CA GLU A 54 2.29 -0.70 -13.94
C GLU A 54 3.66 -0.45 -13.29
N SER A 55 4.15 -1.43 -12.53
CA SER A 55 5.47 -1.34 -11.89
C SER A 55 6.02 -2.74 -11.62
N ASP A 56 6.99 -3.16 -12.44
CA ASP A 56 7.63 -4.48 -12.29
C ASP A 56 8.55 -4.55 -11.06
N LYS A 57 9.20 -3.43 -10.73
CA LYS A 57 10.24 -3.35 -9.71
C LYS A 57 10.12 -2.07 -8.88
N PRO A 58 9.09 -1.96 -8.02
CA PRO A 58 8.87 -0.75 -7.24
C PRO A 58 10.01 -0.41 -6.26
N TRP A 59 10.92 -1.35 -5.99
CA TRP A 59 12.12 -1.14 -5.17
C TRP A 59 13.30 -0.49 -5.90
N GLU A 60 13.27 -0.40 -7.23
CA GLU A 60 14.30 0.34 -8.00
C GLU A 60 14.03 1.87 -7.99
N THR A 61 12.86 2.30 -7.50
CA THR A 61 12.53 3.71 -7.31
C THR A 61 13.36 4.31 -6.17
N GLN A 62 13.84 5.54 -6.37
CA GLN A 62 14.60 6.28 -5.35
C GLN A 62 13.84 6.35 -4.03
N GLY A 63 14.55 6.13 -2.93
CA GLY A 63 13.98 6.18 -1.59
C GLY A 63 13.27 4.90 -1.18
N PHE A 64 13.37 3.78 -1.90
CA PHE A 64 12.89 2.50 -1.39
C PHE A 64 13.49 2.20 -0.01
N ALA A 65 12.63 1.96 0.97
CA ALA A 65 13.01 1.59 2.33
C ALA A 65 12.80 0.09 2.56
N LYS A 66 11.58 -0.40 2.30
CA LYS A 66 11.22 -1.80 2.61
C LYS A 66 10.06 -2.31 1.76
N MET A 67 10.04 -3.62 1.56
CA MET A 67 8.88 -4.36 1.04
C MET A 67 8.36 -5.27 2.15
N VAL A 68 7.07 -5.17 2.43
CA VAL A 68 6.37 -5.99 3.42
C VAL A 68 5.44 -6.94 2.69
N GLU A 69 5.65 -8.25 2.83
CA GLU A 69 4.75 -9.24 2.23
C GLU A 69 3.48 -9.40 3.08
N VAL A 70 2.32 -9.07 2.50
CA VAL A 70 1.02 -9.21 3.17
C VAL A 70 0.52 -10.65 3.01
N GLY A 71 0.49 -11.12 1.77
CA GLY A 71 0.03 -12.45 1.39
C GLY A 71 -0.81 -12.45 0.13
N ARG A 72 -1.70 -13.43 0.02
CA ARG A 72 -2.56 -13.62 -1.16
C ARG A 72 -4.01 -13.36 -0.83
N LEU A 73 -4.77 -12.80 -1.78
CA LEU A 73 -6.22 -12.81 -1.70
C LEU A 73 -6.76 -14.26 -1.72
N LEU A 74 -7.77 -14.53 -0.88
CA LEU A 74 -8.48 -15.80 -0.76
C LEU A 74 -9.38 -16.08 -1.96
N VAL A 75 -9.68 -15.05 -2.76
CA VAL A 75 -10.47 -15.13 -3.99
C VAL A 75 -9.62 -14.73 -5.18
N SER A 76 -9.88 -15.37 -6.32
CA SER A 76 -9.29 -14.95 -7.59
C SER A 76 -9.98 -13.70 -8.12
N ALA A 77 -9.22 -12.76 -8.68
CA ALA A 77 -9.73 -11.53 -9.27
C ALA A 77 -9.00 -11.20 -10.57
N THR A 78 -9.53 -10.31 -11.39
CA THR A 78 -8.76 -9.70 -12.50
C THR A 78 -7.97 -8.49 -11.99
N PRO A 79 -6.91 -8.06 -12.71
CA PRO A 79 -6.22 -6.81 -12.40
C PRO A 79 -7.18 -5.62 -12.29
N VAL A 80 -8.07 -5.48 -13.27
CA VAL A 80 -9.08 -4.41 -13.31
C VAL A 80 -10.00 -4.47 -12.09
N GLN A 81 -10.50 -5.65 -11.71
CA GLN A 81 -11.37 -5.79 -10.53
C GLN A 81 -10.64 -5.40 -9.24
N THR A 82 -9.37 -5.82 -9.10
CA THR A 82 -8.57 -5.54 -7.91
C THR A 82 -8.31 -4.04 -7.77
N VAL A 83 -7.86 -3.38 -8.84
CA VAL A 83 -7.60 -1.93 -8.85
C VAL A 83 -8.90 -1.13 -8.63
N GLN A 84 -10.02 -1.55 -9.24
CA GLN A 84 -11.32 -0.90 -9.02
C GLN A 84 -11.83 -1.06 -7.58
N ALA A 85 -11.55 -2.18 -6.92
CA ALA A 85 -11.87 -2.35 -5.51
C ALA A 85 -11.07 -1.36 -4.64
N LEU A 86 -9.76 -1.22 -4.90
CA LEU A 86 -8.90 -0.27 -4.20
C LEU A 86 -9.29 1.19 -4.45
N ARG A 87 -9.68 1.54 -5.69
CA ARG A 87 -10.13 2.90 -6.04
C ARG A 87 -11.39 3.34 -5.29
N ARG A 88 -12.20 2.38 -4.80
CA ARG A 88 -13.41 2.64 -4.01
C ARG A 88 -13.13 2.82 -2.52
N VAL A 89 -11.90 2.55 -2.07
CA VAL A 89 -11.50 2.83 -0.68
C VAL A 89 -11.55 4.35 -0.47
N PRO A 90 -12.30 4.83 0.55
CA PRO A 90 -12.48 6.27 0.75
C PRO A 90 -11.15 7.02 0.93
N ILE A 91 -11.08 8.20 0.30
CA ILE A 91 -10.02 9.19 0.53
C ILE A 91 -10.63 10.31 1.36
N VAL A 92 -10.22 10.44 2.62
CA VAL A 92 -10.86 11.34 3.59
C VAL A 92 -10.05 12.64 3.71
N ASN A 93 -10.07 13.45 2.66
CA ASN A 93 -9.32 14.72 2.62
C ASN A 93 -9.77 15.76 3.66
N SER A 94 -10.91 15.57 4.32
CA SER A 94 -11.33 16.40 5.44
C SER A 94 -10.63 16.07 6.76
N ASP A 95 -10.04 14.87 6.86
CA ASP A 95 -9.34 14.40 8.04
C ASP A 95 -7.86 14.81 7.98
N ARG A 96 -7.35 15.39 9.08
CA ARG A 96 -5.97 15.86 9.19
C ARG A 96 -4.97 14.74 9.41
N GLU A 97 -5.43 13.60 9.90
CA GLU A 97 -4.59 12.43 10.15
C GLU A 97 -4.54 11.49 8.94
N PHE A 98 -5.44 11.68 7.97
CA PHE A 98 -5.47 10.87 6.77
C PHE A 98 -4.21 11.09 5.92
N ASN A 99 -3.58 9.99 5.52
CA ASN A 99 -2.44 9.95 4.63
C ASN A 99 -2.38 8.62 3.85
N CYS A 100 -1.28 8.39 3.13
CA CYS A 100 -1.05 7.16 2.37
C CYS A 100 -0.99 5.89 3.25
N GLN A 101 -0.48 5.99 4.47
CA GLN A 101 -0.35 4.89 5.42
C GLN A 101 -1.72 4.44 5.93
N THR A 102 -2.56 5.39 6.35
CA THR A 102 -3.93 5.11 6.79
C THR A 102 -4.80 4.58 5.64
N TRP A 103 -4.53 5.02 4.41
CA TRP A 103 -5.24 4.50 3.23
C TRP A 103 -4.85 3.06 2.91
N VAL A 104 -3.57 2.68 3.02
CA VAL A 104 -3.12 1.29 2.84
C VAL A 104 -3.76 0.38 3.89
N GLU A 105 -3.80 0.80 5.16
CA GLU A 105 -4.48 0.06 6.22
C GLU A 105 -5.97 -0.13 5.89
N ALA A 106 -6.66 0.95 5.52
CA ALA A 106 -8.08 0.91 5.15
C ALA A 106 -8.34 -0.02 3.96
N ALA A 107 -7.47 -0.02 2.95
CA ALA A 107 -7.57 -0.90 1.80
C ALA A 107 -7.45 -2.38 2.18
N LEU A 108 -6.45 -2.73 3.00
CA LEU A 108 -6.31 -4.11 3.51
C LEU A 108 -7.51 -4.51 4.38
N LYS A 109 -8.02 -3.58 5.19
CA LYS A 109 -9.22 -3.79 6.02
C LYS A 109 -10.45 -4.04 5.16
N THR A 110 -10.63 -3.34 4.03
CA THR A 110 -11.71 -3.61 3.08
C THR A 110 -11.65 -5.04 2.55
N PHE A 111 -10.47 -5.54 2.17
CA PHE A 111 -10.33 -6.93 1.74
C PHE A 111 -10.58 -7.94 2.87
N LYS A 112 -10.12 -7.66 4.09
CA LYS A 112 -10.40 -8.51 5.27
C LYS A 112 -11.91 -8.60 5.55
N VAL A 113 -12.60 -7.46 5.63
CA VAL A 113 -14.04 -7.40 5.92
C VAL A 113 -14.87 -8.08 4.83
N ALA A 114 -14.45 -7.98 3.57
CA ALA A 114 -15.07 -8.70 2.46
C ALA A 114 -14.78 -10.21 2.44
N GLY A 115 -13.95 -10.72 3.35
CA GLY A 115 -13.51 -12.13 3.36
C GLY A 115 -12.53 -12.48 2.24
N HIS A 116 -11.93 -11.48 1.59
CA HIS A 116 -10.94 -11.67 0.51
C HIS A 116 -9.51 -11.77 1.04
N LEU A 117 -9.24 -11.38 2.29
CA LEU A 117 -7.93 -11.46 2.93
C LEU A 117 -8.10 -12.11 4.31
N SER A 118 -7.20 -13.02 4.70
CA SER A 118 -7.27 -13.62 6.04
C SER A 118 -6.91 -12.60 7.13
N ALA A 119 -7.37 -12.84 8.37
CA ALA A 119 -7.01 -12.02 9.51
C ALA A 119 -5.48 -11.96 9.70
N ASP A 120 -4.81 -13.11 9.66
CA ASP A 120 -3.35 -13.21 9.77
C ASP A 120 -2.62 -12.42 8.69
N SER A 121 -3.13 -12.40 7.44
CA SER A 121 -2.47 -11.66 6.36
C SER A 121 -2.66 -10.16 6.52
N TYR A 122 -3.85 -9.73 6.98
CA TYR A 122 -4.09 -8.33 7.35
C TYR A 122 -3.17 -7.88 8.48
N GLU A 123 -3.10 -8.65 9.58
CA GLU A 123 -2.28 -8.32 10.76
C GLU A 123 -0.79 -8.26 10.39
N ARG A 124 -0.25 -9.30 9.75
CA ARG A 124 1.14 -9.27 9.27
C ARG A 124 1.44 -8.08 8.35
N GLY A 125 0.49 -7.72 7.48
CA GLY A 125 0.65 -6.59 6.58
C GLY A 125 0.70 -5.26 7.30
N VAL A 126 -0.24 -5.02 8.22
CA VAL A 126 -0.31 -3.77 9.00
C VAL A 126 0.86 -3.67 9.98
N ASP A 127 1.14 -4.73 10.76
CA ASP A 127 2.25 -4.74 11.71
C ASP A 127 3.58 -4.54 10.99
N GLY A 128 3.81 -5.27 9.89
CA GLY A 128 5.02 -5.12 9.10
C GLY A 128 5.15 -3.73 8.47
N MET A 129 4.04 -3.06 8.12
CA MET A 129 4.05 -1.67 7.66
C MET A 129 4.42 -0.71 8.78
N VAL A 130 3.89 -0.90 9.99
CA VAL A 130 4.22 -0.08 11.17
C VAL A 130 5.70 -0.23 11.51
N ASP A 131 6.22 -1.46 11.60
CA ASP A 131 7.65 -1.72 11.81
C ASP A 131 8.50 -1.05 10.72
N ALA A 132 8.08 -1.16 9.46
CA ALA A 132 8.75 -0.52 8.34
C ALA A 132 8.67 1.01 8.37
N ILE A 133 7.71 1.61 9.06
CA ILE A 133 7.61 3.06 9.23
C ILE A 133 8.48 3.52 10.40
N ASP A 134 8.50 2.76 11.50
CA ASP A 134 9.27 3.04 12.70
C ASP A 134 10.79 2.91 12.51
N GLU A 135 11.24 2.17 11.48
CA GLU A 135 12.64 2.13 11.01
C GLU A 135 13.12 3.45 10.36
N ALA A 136 12.38 4.55 10.49
CA ALA A 136 12.74 5.89 10.06
C ALA A 136 14.07 6.36 10.69
N GLU A 137 15.00 6.82 9.85
CA GLU A 137 16.25 7.38 10.33
C GLU A 137 15.99 8.83 10.79
N TYR A 138 15.82 9.02 12.10
CA TYR A 138 15.84 10.36 12.69
C TYR A 138 17.20 10.99 12.41
N VAL A 139 17.22 12.01 11.55
CA VAL A 139 18.40 12.85 11.42
C VAL A 139 18.30 13.86 12.57
N ASP A 140 18.97 13.56 13.70
CA ASP A 140 19.22 14.56 14.72
C ASP A 140 20.05 15.69 14.07
N GLU A 141 19.49 16.91 14.05
CA GLU A 141 20.16 18.13 13.58
C GLU A 141 21.41 18.48 14.40
#